data_AF-D7UPT6-F1
#
_entry.id   AF-D7UPT6-F1
#
_cell.length_a   1.000
_cell.length_b   1.000
_cell.length_c   1.000
_cell.angle_alpha   90.00
_cell.angle_beta   90.00
_cell.angle_gamma   90.00
#
_symmetry.space_group_name_H-M   'P 1'
#
loop_
_entity.id
_entity.type
_entity.pdbx_description
1 polymer ?
#
loop_
_entity_poly.entity_id
_entity_poly.type
_entity_poly.pdbx_seq_one_letter_code
_entity_poly.pdbx_strand_id
1 'polypeptide(L)'
;INFAGEVLIMISVYNWSPIAFLITALNLIFTTAYTLYVLWATQRGPLPKHIKTLFPCLIREHLLLLLHISPGFLFIFKPELLFYI
;
A
#
# COMPACT_ATOMS: atom_id res chain seq x y z
N ILE A 1 -4.46 1.70 7.68
CA ILE A 1 -5.36 2.72 7.08
C ILE A 1 -6.00 2.23 5.81
N ASN A 2 -5.24 1.96 4.74
CA ASN A 2 -5.82 1.63 3.42
C ASN A 2 -6.82 0.47 3.48
N PHE A 3 -6.41 -0.64 4.10
CA PHE A 3 -7.27 -1.83 4.22
C PHE A 3 -8.56 -1.60 5.03
N ALA A 4 -8.46 -0.94 6.19
CA ALA A 4 -9.63 -0.69 7.05
C ALA A 4 -10.65 0.23 6.36
N GLY A 5 -10.19 1.27 5.66
CA GLY A 5 -11.04 2.15 4.87
C GLY A 5 -11.65 1.45 3.66
N GLU A 6 -10.86 0.68 2.91
CA GLU A 6 -11.34 -0.10 1.75
C GLU A 6 -12.40 -1.13 2.15
N VAL A 7 -12.24 -1.82 3.28
CA VAL A 7 -13.25 -2.78 3.77
C VAL A 7 -14.55 -2.07 4.14
N LEU A 8 -14.49 -0.91 4.81
CA LEU A 8 -15.69 -0.12 5.13
C LEU A 8 -16.43 0.34 3.86
N ILE A 9 -15.69 0.78 2.85
CA ILE A 9 -16.26 1.16 1.55
C ILE A 9 -16.87 -0.07 0.84
N MET A 10 -16.20 -1.23 0.89
CA MET A 10 -16.74 -2.45 0.28
C MET A 10 -18.05 -2.90 0.95
N ILE A 11 -18.17 -2.77 2.27
CA ILE A 11 -19.40 -3.07 3.01
C ILE A 11 -20.53 -2.12 2.59
N SER A 12 -20.26 -0.82 2.46
CA SER A 12 -21.29 0.16 2.07
C SER A 12 -21.71 0.00 0.61
N VAL A 13 -20.78 -0.25 -0.31
CA VAL A 13 -21.04 -0.48 -1.74
C VAL A 13 -21.81 -1.78 -1.96
N TYR A 14 -21.50 -2.84 -1.21
CA TYR A 14 -22.25 -4.10 -1.28
C TYR A 14 -23.73 -3.89 -0.90
N ASN A 15 -23.99 -3.14 0.18
CA ASN A 15 -25.35 -2.81 0.59
C ASN A 15 -26.09 -1.93 -0.43
N TRP A 16 -25.38 -1.06 -1.14
CA TRP A 16 -25.99 -0.16 -2.12
C TRP A 16 -26.26 -0.83 -3.47
N SER A 17 -25.29 -1.59 -4.01
CA SER A 17 -25.46 -2.34 -5.24
C SER A 17 -24.43 -3.49 -5.37
N PRO A 18 -24.88 -4.75 -5.46
CA PRO A 18 -23.97 -5.89 -5.59
C PRO A 18 -23.19 -5.89 -6.91
N ILE A 19 -23.70 -5.23 -7.97
CA ILE A 19 -22.97 -5.09 -9.24
C ILE A 19 -21.76 -4.16 -9.09
N ALA A 20 -21.92 -3.06 -8.33
CA ALA A 20 -20.84 -2.10 -8.07
C ALA A 20 -19.77 -2.71 -7.17
N PHE A 21 -20.17 -3.59 -6.23
CA PHE A 21 -19.23 -4.38 -5.43
C PHE A 21 -18.33 -5.26 -6.32
N LEU A 22 -18.89 -5.92 -7.34
CA LEU A 22 -18.11 -6.78 -8.22
C LEU A 22 -17.05 -6.00 -9.03
N ILE A 23 -17.40 -4.80 -9.50
CA ILE A 23 -16.46 -3.91 -10.21
C ILE A 23 -15.35 -3.41 -9.29
N THR A 24 -15.70 -3.01 -8.06
CA THR A 24 -14.72 -2.50 -7.08
C THR A 24 -13.79 -3.60 -6.58
N ALA A 25 -14.30 -4.81 -6.33
CA ALA A 25 -13.50 -5.98 -5.98
C ALA A 25 -12.50 -6.35 -7.09
N LEU A 26 -12.91 -6.27 -8.35
CA LEU A 26 -12.03 -6.51 -9.50
C LEU A 26 -10.92 -5.45 -9.60
N ASN A 27 -11.23 -4.18 -9.29
CA ASN A 27 -10.24 -3.11 -9.21
C ASN A 27 -9.20 -3.36 -8.09
N LEU A 28 -9.64 -3.91 -6.94
CA LEU A 28 -8.76 -4.31 -5.84
C LEU A 28 -7.80 -5.45 -6.26
N ILE A 29 -8.26 -6.40 -7.06
CA ILE A 29 -7.39 -7.48 -7.58
C ILE A 29 -6.30 -6.89 -8.49
N PHE A 30 -6.64 -5.93 -9.36
CA PHE A 30 -5.64 -5.31 -10.23
C PHE A 30 -4.63 -4.45 -9.48
N THR A 31 -5.07 -3.68 -8.48
CA THR A 31 -4.16 -2.85 -7.66
C THR A 31 -3.23 -3.72 -6.81
N THR A 32 -3.71 -4.83 -6.25
CA THR A 32 -2.84 -5.79 -5.54
C THR A 32 -1.87 -6.49 -6.48
N ALA A 33 -2.29 -6.88 -7.69
CA ALA A 33 -1.40 -7.48 -8.68
C ALA A 33 -0.29 -6.52 -9.13
N TYR A 34 -0.64 -5.25 -9.42
CA TYR A 34 0.33 -4.23 -9.83
C TYR A 34 1.34 -3.90 -8.73
N THR A 35 0.89 -3.71 -7.50
CA THR A 35 1.78 -3.42 -6.36
C THR A 35 2.75 -4.58 -6.08
N LEU A 36 2.26 -5.82 -6.18
CA LEU A 36 3.11 -7.00 -6.05
C LEU A 36 4.10 -7.16 -7.20
N TYR A 37 3.69 -6.85 -8.43
CA TYR A 37 4.58 -6.81 -9.59
C TYR A 37 5.72 -5.80 -9.41
N VAL A 38 5.41 -4.58 -8.96
CA VAL A 38 6.43 -3.55 -8.70
C VAL A 38 7.39 -4.00 -7.59
N LEU A 39 6.88 -4.61 -6.52
CA LEU A 39 7.72 -5.16 -5.45
C LEU A 39 8.67 -6.24 -5.98
N TRP A 40 8.15 -7.18 -6.78
CA TRP A 40 8.98 -8.22 -7.38
C TRP A 40 10.01 -7.62 -8.32
N ALA A 41 9.59 -6.82 -9.30
CA ALA A 41 10.48 -6.28 -10.32
C ALA A 41 11.62 -5.40 -9.75
N THR A 42 11.40 -4.70 -8.64
CA THR A 42 12.39 -3.77 -8.05
C THR A 42 13.20 -4.38 -6.91
N GLN A 43 12.58 -5.20 -6.06
CA GLN A 43 13.24 -5.73 -4.85
C GLN A 43 13.60 -7.22 -4.95
N ARG A 44 13.03 -7.97 -5.90
CA ARG A 44 13.24 -9.43 -6.05
C ARG A 44 13.63 -9.81 -7.46
N GLY A 45 14.91 -10.06 -7.67
CA GLY A 45 15.41 -10.60 -8.93
C GLY A 45 16.92 -10.44 -9.04
N PRO A 46 17.53 -11.08 -10.06
CA PRO A 46 18.93 -10.85 -10.34
C PRO A 46 19.11 -9.41 -10.79
N LEU A 47 20.04 -8.71 -10.14
CA LEU A 47 20.46 -7.38 -10.57
C LEU A 47 20.95 -7.46 -12.03
N PRO A 48 20.61 -6.48 -12.89
CA PRO A 48 21.10 -6.46 -14.24
C PRO A 48 22.64 -6.51 -14.27
N LYS A 49 23.21 -7.43 -15.05
CA LYS A 49 24.67 -7.70 -15.10
C LYS A 49 25.53 -6.48 -15.48
N HIS A 50 24.91 -5.44 -16.03
CA HIS A 50 25.57 -4.17 -16.38
C HIS A 50 25.71 -3.21 -15.18
N ILE A 51 24.95 -3.41 -14.10
CA ILE A 51 25.06 -2.62 -12.87
C ILE A 51 26.12 -3.26 -11.98
N LYS A 52 27.33 -2.69 -12.00
CA LYS A 52 28.48 -3.18 -11.22
C LYS A 52 28.61 -2.55 -9.84
N THR A 53 27.90 -1.46 -9.56
CA THR A 53 27.94 -0.75 -8.28
C THR A 53 26.54 -0.31 -7.85
N LEU A 54 26.12 -0.76 -6.68
CA LEU A 54 24.98 -0.17 -5.95
C LEU A 54 25.57 0.62 -4.79
N PHE A 55 25.26 1.91 -4.71
CA PHE A 55 25.61 2.70 -3.54
C PHE A 55 24.68 2.31 -2.39
N PRO A 56 25.19 2.22 -1.14
CA PRO A 56 24.34 2.00 0.01
C PRO A 56 23.36 3.17 0.18
N CYS A 57 22.13 2.87 0.65
CA CYS A 57 21.14 3.91 0.95
C CYS A 57 21.68 4.91 1.97
N LEU A 58 21.45 6.19 1.71
CA LEU A 58 21.94 7.28 2.57
C LEU A 58 21.06 7.43 3.82
N ILE A 59 21.59 8.01 4.89
CA ILE A 59 20.83 8.23 6.14
C ILE A 59 19.59 9.12 5.92
N ARG A 60 19.69 10.08 5.00
CA ARG A 60 18.58 10.97 4.60
C ARG A 60 17.42 10.18 3.99
N GLU A 61 17.72 9.18 3.18
CA GLU A 61 16.71 8.35 2.50
C GLU A 61 16.00 7.44 3.49
N HIS A 62 16.76 6.84 4.42
CA HIS A 62 16.19 6.06 5.52
C HIS A 62 15.29 6.91 6.43
N LEU A 63 15.74 8.11 6.81
CA LEU A 63 14.94 9.01 7.64
C LEU A 63 13.66 9.45 6.94
N LEU A 64 13.73 9.74 5.64
CA LEU A 64 12.57 10.12 4.84
C LEU A 64 11.56 8.98 4.80
N LEU A 65 11.99 7.74 4.53
CA LEU A 65 11.12 6.56 4.53
C LEU A 65 10.50 6.32 5.90
N LEU A 66 11.30 6.43 6.96
CA LEU A 66 10.84 6.25 8.34
C LEU A 66 9.78 7.30 8.71
N LEU A 67 10.01 8.57 8.38
CA LEU A 67 9.05 9.65 8.64
C LEU A 67 7.78 9.50 7.79
N HIS A 68 7.87 8.94 6.58
CA HIS A 68 6.71 8.73 5.72
C HIS A 68 5.83 7.55 6.19
N ILE A 69 6.45 6.49 6.71
CA ILE A 69 5.73 5.29 7.20
C ILE A 69 5.20 5.49 8.62
N SER A 70 5.88 6.26 9.46
CA SER A 70 5.51 6.48 10.87
C SER A 70 4.07 6.98 11.10
N PRO A 71 3.50 7.96 10.34
CA PRO A 71 2.12 8.37 10.55
C PRO A 71 1.15 7.22 10.24
N GLY A 72 1.38 6.50 9.14
CA GLY A 72 0.56 5.36 8.75
C GLY A 72 0.55 4.26 9.81
N PHE A 73 1.71 3.99 10.41
CA PHE A 73 1.85 3.04 11.52
C PHE A 73 1.11 3.52 12.77
N LEU A 74 1.28 4.79 13.16
CA LEU A 74 0.61 5.38 14.33
C LEU A 74 -0.92 5.26 14.25
N PHE A 75 -1.49 5.49 13.07
CA PHE A 75 -2.93 5.34 12.86
C PHE A 75 -3.43 3.89 12.88
N ILE A 76 -2.57 2.89 12.64
CA ILE A 76 -2.95 1.48 12.83
C ILE A 76 -3.09 1.15 14.32
N PHE A 77 -2.20 1.69 15.17
CA PHE A 77 -2.26 1.47 16.62
C PHE A 77 -3.36 2.28 17.31
N LYS A 78 -3.65 3.47 16.80
CA LYS A 78 -4.68 4.36 17.34
C LYS A 78 -5.65 4.81 16.24
N PRO A 79 -6.56 3.92 15.78
CA PRO A 79 -7.53 4.27 14.75
C PRO A 79 -8.53 5.34 15.21
N GLU A 80 -8.72 5.50 16.52
CA GLU A 80 -9.58 6.53 17.13
C GLU A 80 -9.21 7.95 16.71
N LEU A 81 -7.93 8.23 16.42
CA LEU A 81 -7.46 9.55 15.97
C LEU A 81 -8.09 10.00 14.64
N LEU A 82 -8.60 9.08 13.81
CA LEU A 82 -9.26 9.39 12.55
C LEU A 82 -10.78 9.49 12.66
N PHE A 83 -11.40 8.72 13.56
CA PHE A 83 -12.86 8.67 13.74
C PHE A 83 -13.38 9.64 14.80
N TYR A 84 -12.51 10.28 15.57
CA TYR A 84 -12.87 11.27 16.60
C TYR A 84 -13.14 12.69 16.03
N ILE A 85 -13.51 12.81 14.77
CA ILE A 85 -14.00 14.06 14.14
C ILE A 85 -15.46 13.91 13.75
#